data_AF-A0A845CGU3-F1
#
_entry.id   AF-A0A845CGU3-F1
#
_cell.length_a   1.000
_cell.length_b   1.000
_cell.length_c   1.000
_cell.angle_alpha   90.00
_cell.angle_beta   90.00
_cell.angle_gamma   90.00
#
_symmetry.space_group_name_H-M   'P 1'
#
loop_
_entity.id
_entity.type
_entity.pdbx_description
1 polymer ?
#
loop_
_entity_poly.entity_id
_entity_poly.type
_entity_poly.pdbx_seq_one_letter_code
_entity_poly.pdbx_strand_id
1 'polypeptide(L)'
;MNTSREQREAVQKIYNQDSDYYVTSAPHARSSSLARSAEVLNPSGGVHLDIATGAGHTAYQMAEGCRHVIASDLTAGMLDSARRLGAEKGVGNVSYLRTDAENIAVQTGALDSVSVRIAPHHFPDVQSSMREMFRVLKPGGRLVYIDNIAPEEPKEQESYNDFERLRDPSHNRCDSLPDLVEMLESAGFRVLYSETLRKKMVFEDWVRRPHLTDADKASLRAYLENASPAIAYWLDPREEDGEFAFDEQEAVILAERPA
;
A
#
# COMPACT_ATOMS: atom_id res chain seq x y z
N MET A 1 -8.75 15.28 12.74
CA MET A 1 -8.70 13.84 12.44
C MET A 1 -10.09 13.42 12.00
N ASN A 2 -10.20 12.79 10.82
CA ASN A 2 -11.45 12.19 10.39
C ASN A 2 -11.79 11.00 11.29
N THR A 3 -13.06 10.75 11.52
CA THR A 3 -13.52 9.51 12.15
C THR A 3 -13.21 8.31 11.25
N SER A 4 -13.09 7.11 11.83
CA SER A 4 -12.79 5.91 11.05
C SER A 4 -13.84 5.60 9.97
N ARG A 5 -15.06 6.11 10.13
CA ARG A 5 -16.13 6.04 9.14
C ARG A 5 -15.90 7.00 7.97
N GLU A 6 -15.61 8.28 8.26
CA GLU A 6 -15.33 9.29 7.24
C GLU A 6 -14.13 8.91 6.37
N GLN A 7 -13.09 8.35 6.99
CA GLN A 7 -11.91 7.86 6.28
C GLN A 7 -12.26 6.72 5.29
N ARG A 8 -13.06 5.74 5.72
CA ARG A 8 -13.56 4.67 4.83
C ARG A 8 -14.42 5.22 3.70
N GLU A 9 -15.31 6.16 3.98
CA GLU A 9 -16.17 6.80 2.99
C GLU A 9 -15.34 7.59 1.96
N ALA A 10 -14.27 8.29 2.38
CA ALA A 10 -13.34 8.99 1.51
C ALA A 10 -12.60 8.04 0.56
N VAL A 11 -12.03 6.95 1.08
CA VAL A 11 -11.38 5.90 0.28
C VAL A 11 -12.36 5.30 -0.72
N GLN A 12 -13.55 4.88 -0.27
CA GLN A 12 -14.57 4.33 -1.17
C GLN A 12 -14.97 5.31 -2.26
N LYS A 13 -15.08 6.61 -1.95
CA LYS A 13 -15.45 7.62 -2.94
C LYS A 13 -14.37 7.76 -4.02
N ILE A 14 -13.10 7.94 -3.65
CA ILE A 14 -12.01 8.11 -4.62
C ILE A 14 -11.85 6.86 -5.48
N TYR A 15 -11.75 5.68 -4.87
CA TYR A 15 -11.45 4.45 -5.60
C TYR A 15 -12.66 3.90 -6.40
N ASN A 16 -13.90 4.27 -6.08
CA ASN A 16 -15.03 3.99 -6.97
C ASN A 16 -15.13 4.97 -8.14
N GLN A 17 -14.64 6.20 -8.01
CA GLN A 17 -14.72 7.23 -9.06
C GLN A 17 -13.57 7.12 -10.07
N ASP A 18 -12.38 6.73 -9.63
CA ASP A 18 -11.15 6.75 -10.43
C ASP A 18 -10.63 5.35 -10.81
N SER A 19 -11.50 4.32 -10.79
CA SER A 19 -11.04 2.92 -10.93
C SER A 19 -10.22 2.64 -12.19
N ASP A 20 -10.56 3.25 -13.32
CA ASP A 20 -9.84 3.07 -14.59
C ASP A 20 -8.43 3.71 -14.58
N TYR A 21 -8.21 4.77 -13.80
CA TYR A 21 -6.89 5.37 -13.59
C TYR A 21 -5.96 4.40 -12.85
N TYR A 22 -6.45 3.80 -11.76
CA TYR A 22 -5.65 2.86 -10.95
C TYR A 22 -5.35 1.54 -11.67
N VAL A 23 -6.25 1.07 -12.53
CA VAL A 23 -6.05 -0.14 -13.37
C VAL A 23 -4.91 0.04 -14.38
N THR A 24 -4.77 1.24 -14.95
CA THR A 24 -3.85 1.50 -16.07
C THR A 24 -2.57 2.26 -15.68
N SER A 25 -2.51 2.82 -14.47
CA SER A 25 -1.36 3.60 -14.04
C SER A 25 -0.09 2.74 -13.93
N ALA A 26 0.94 3.13 -14.70
CA ALA A 26 2.25 2.47 -14.74
C ALA A 26 2.92 2.25 -13.36
N PRO A 27 2.77 3.14 -12.35
CA PRO A 27 3.37 2.94 -11.03
C PRO A 27 2.84 1.72 -10.27
N HIS A 28 1.62 1.24 -10.57
CA HIS A 28 1.02 0.13 -9.82
C HIS A 28 1.24 -1.22 -10.52
N ALA A 29 1.30 -1.23 -11.85
CA ALA A 29 1.42 -2.44 -12.65
C ALA A 29 2.87 -2.97 -12.82
N ARG A 30 3.88 -2.12 -12.63
CA ARG A 30 5.30 -2.44 -12.87
C ARG A 30 6.27 -1.86 -11.83
N SER A 31 5.85 -1.69 -10.57
CA SER A 31 6.76 -1.20 -9.53
C SER A 31 7.78 -2.27 -9.10
N SER A 32 8.95 -1.81 -8.67
CA SER A 32 9.95 -2.63 -7.97
C SER A 32 9.34 -3.36 -6.76
N SER A 33 8.42 -2.71 -6.03
CA SER A 33 7.73 -3.32 -4.90
C SER A 33 6.81 -4.49 -5.25
N LEU A 34 6.23 -4.53 -6.45
CA LEU A 34 5.46 -5.69 -6.88
C LEU A 34 6.38 -6.91 -6.95
N ALA A 35 7.45 -6.86 -7.76
CA ALA A 35 8.45 -7.93 -7.83
C ALA A 35 8.98 -8.35 -6.45
N ARG A 36 9.34 -7.37 -5.60
CA ARG A 36 9.85 -7.65 -4.26
C ARG A 36 8.83 -8.34 -3.36
N SER A 37 7.52 -8.11 -3.52
CA SER A 37 6.50 -8.78 -2.72
C SER A 37 6.59 -10.31 -2.83
N ALA A 38 6.69 -10.84 -4.06
CA ALA A 38 6.79 -12.27 -4.31
C ALA A 38 8.18 -12.83 -3.98
N GLU A 39 9.25 -12.07 -4.25
CA GLU A 39 10.62 -12.51 -3.95
C GLU A 39 10.88 -12.65 -2.44
N VAL A 40 10.38 -11.71 -1.64
CA VAL A 40 10.55 -11.72 -0.18
C VAL A 40 9.63 -12.74 0.48
N LEU A 41 8.36 -12.80 0.07
CA LEU A 41 7.42 -13.78 0.62
C LEU A 41 7.80 -15.22 0.22
N ASN A 42 8.29 -15.39 -1.01
CA ASN A 42 8.62 -16.66 -1.64
C ASN A 42 7.51 -17.71 -1.48
N PRO A 43 6.31 -17.46 -2.04
CA PRO A 43 5.17 -18.34 -1.87
C PRO A 43 5.45 -19.75 -2.40
N SER A 44 5.14 -20.76 -1.59
CA SER A 44 5.39 -22.18 -1.89
C SER A 44 4.13 -23.02 -1.66
N GLY A 45 3.09 -22.75 -2.46
CA GLY A 45 1.77 -23.34 -2.33
C GLY A 45 0.90 -22.59 -1.31
N GLY A 46 0.01 -23.31 -0.63
CA GLY A 46 -0.86 -22.72 0.39
C GLY A 46 -2.01 -21.86 -0.16
N VAL A 47 -2.77 -21.28 0.76
CA VAL A 47 -3.81 -20.27 0.50
C VAL A 47 -3.28 -18.91 0.93
N HIS A 48 -3.34 -17.94 0.02
CA HIS A 48 -2.86 -16.59 0.20
C HIS A 48 -4.02 -15.58 0.19
N LEU A 49 -3.93 -14.52 0.97
CA LEU A 49 -4.85 -13.37 0.93
C LEU A 49 -4.09 -12.10 0.57
N ASP A 50 -4.53 -11.42 -0.49
CA ASP A 50 -4.08 -10.08 -0.85
C ASP A 50 -5.11 -9.06 -0.37
N ILE A 51 -4.72 -8.20 0.58
CA ILE A 51 -5.57 -7.20 1.23
C ILE A 51 -5.45 -5.88 0.49
N ALA A 52 -6.59 -5.23 0.24
CA ALA A 52 -6.69 -4.01 -0.56
C ALA A 52 -6.03 -4.22 -1.94
N THR A 53 -6.44 -5.28 -2.61
CA THR A 53 -5.88 -5.80 -3.86
C THR A 53 -5.96 -4.79 -5.02
N GLY A 54 -6.87 -3.82 -4.93
CA GLY A 54 -7.12 -2.86 -6.00
C GLY A 54 -7.46 -3.58 -7.31
N ALA A 55 -6.69 -3.29 -8.36
CA ALA A 55 -6.82 -3.96 -9.65
C ALA A 55 -6.28 -5.41 -9.70
N GLY A 56 -5.76 -5.96 -8.60
CA GLY A 56 -5.37 -7.38 -8.49
C GLY A 56 -3.91 -7.70 -8.83
N HIS A 57 -3.06 -6.70 -9.09
CA HIS A 57 -1.67 -6.92 -9.52
C HIS A 57 -0.87 -7.83 -8.58
N THR A 58 -0.91 -7.56 -7.27
CA THR A 58 -0.21 -8.37 -6.25
C THR A 58 -0.82 -9.77 -6.18
N ALA A 59 -2.15 -9.88 -6.10
CA ALA A 59 -2.86 -11.16 -6.13
C ALA A 59 -2.46 -12.05 -7.33
N TYR A 60 -2.36 -11.48 -8.54
CA TYR A 60 -1.99 -12.25 -9.73
C TYR A 60 -0.53 -12.69 -9.74
N GLN A 61 0.37 -11.90 -9.18
CA GLN A 61 1.74 -12.34 -9.02
C GLN A 61 1.86 -13.46 -8.00
N MET A 62 1.15 -13.36 -6.87
CA MET A 62 1.14 -14.41 -5.83
C MET A 62 0.50 -15.71 -6.34
N ALA A 63 -0.43 -15.61 -7.29
CA ALA A 63 -1.09 -16.75 -7.91
C ALA A 63 -0.13 -17.69 -8.67
N GLU A 64 1.06 -17.20 -9.07
CA GLU A 64 2.09 -18.02 -9.71
C GLU A 64 2.74 -19.04 -8.74
N GLY A 65 2.81 -18.71 -7.45
CA GLY A 65 3.43 -19.55 -6.42
C GLY A 65 2.45 -20.19 -5.42
N CYS A 66 1.21 -19.70 -5.32
CA CYS A 66 0.21 -20.20 -4.37
C CYS A 66 -0.77 -21.21 -5.00
N ARG A 67 -1.33 -22.11 -4.18
CA ARG A 67 -2.41 -23.01 -4.66
C ARG A 67 -3.68 -22.23 -4.95
N HIS A 68 -4.00 -21.25 -4.11
CA HIS A 68 -5.18 -20.41 -4.25
C HIS A 68 -4.91 -19.02 -3.66
N VAL A 69 -5.40 -17.99 -4.33
CA VAL A 69 -5.33 -16.60 -3.87
C VAL A 69 -6.72 -16.05 -3.64
N ILE A 70 -6.90 -15.35 -2.52
CA ILE A 70 -8.06 -14.53 -2.23
C ILE A 70 -7.65 -13.07 -2.46
N ALA A 71 -8.13 -12.47 -3.54
CA ALA A 71 -7.98 -11.04 -3.80
C ALA A 71 -9.09 -10.29 -3.06
N SER A 72 -8.75 -9.36 -2.17
CA SER A 72 -9.74 -8.70 -1.33
C SER A 72 -9.65 -7.19 -1.35
N ASP A 73 -10.80 -6.53 -1.28
CA ASP A 73 -10.90 -5.06 -1.30
C ASP A 73 -12.16 -4.59 -0.57
N LEU A 74 -12.14 -3.35 -0.09
CA LEU A 74 -13.30 -2.73 0.56
C LEU A 74 -14.39 -2.36 -0.48
N THR A 75 -13.98 -2.07 -1.72
CA THR A 75 -14.83 -1.55 -2.78
C THR A 75 -15.22 -2.63 -3.80
N ALA A 76 -16.47 -2.61 -4.26
CA ALA A 76 -16.93 -3.54 -5.30
C ALA A 76 -16.29 -3.21 -6.66
N GLY A 77 -16.11 -1.92 -6.98
CA GLY A 77 -15.52 -1.48 -8.26
C GLY A 77 -14.08 -1.95 -8.48
N MET A 78 -13.25 -1.98 -7.41
CA MET A 78 -11.90 -2.55 -7.50
C MET A 78 -11.94 -4.05 -7.74
N LEU A 79 -12.82 -4.79 -7.04
CA LEU A 79 -12.96 -6.23 -7.28
C LEU A 79 -13.46 -6.56 -8.69
N ASP A 80 -14.34 -5.74 -9.26
CA ASP A 80 -14.77 -5.90 -10.66
C ASP A 80 -13.64 -5.61 -11.64
N SER A 81 -12.83 -4.59 -11.36
CA SER A 81 -11.63 -4.27 -12.14
C SER A 81 -10.60 -5.38 -12.08
N ALA A 82 -10.36 -5.93 -10.89
CA ALA A 82 -9.51 -7.10 -10.71
C ALA A 82 -10.05 -8.28 -11.51
N ARG A 83 -11.33 -8.68 -11.34
CA ARG A 83 -11.94 -9.77 -12.12
C ARG A 83 -11.70 -9.65 -13.63
N ARG A 84 -11.86 -8.45 -14.19
CA ARG A 84 -11.57 -8.18 -15.60
C ARG A 84 -10.11 -8.42 -15.94
N LEU A 85 -9.17 -7.83 -15.20
CA LEU A 85 -7.73 -8.01 -15.45
C LEU A 85 -7.28 -9.48 -15.27
N GLY A 86 -7.79 -10.17 -14.27
CA GLY A 86 -7.53 -11.59 -14.04
C GLY A 86 -8.00 -12.46 -15.21
N ALA A 87 -9.18 -12.16 -15.76
CA ALA A 87 -9.70 -12.83 -16.95
C ALA A 87 -8.85 -12.56 -18.20
N GLU A 88 -8.42 -11.31 -18.41
CA GLU A 88 -7.52 -10.92 -19.51
C GLU A 88 -6.15 -11.63 -19.41
N LYS A 89 -5.63 -11.82 -18.19
CA LYS A 89 -4.38 -12.55 -17.91
C LYS A 89 -4.54 -14.08 -17.89
N GLY A 90 -5.76 -14.61 -17.92
CA GLY A 90 -6.02 -16.05 -17.85
C GLY A 90 -5.71 -16.68 -16.48
N VAL A 91 -5.78 -15.92 -15.38
CA VAL A 91 -5.46 -16.44 -14.04
C VAL A 91 -6.68 -17.18 -13.46
N GLY A 92 -6.53 -18.48 -13.20
CA GLY A 92 -7.65 -19.36 -12.82
C GLY A 92 -7.78 -19.71 -11.33
N ASN A 93 -6.77 -19.42 -10.50
CA ASN A 93 -6.70 -19.81 -9.08
C ASN A 93 -6.91 -18.61 -8.13
N VAL A 94 -7.73 -17.64 -8.51
CA VAL A 94 -8.03 -16.44 -7.73
C VAL A 94 -9.53 -16.33 -7.45
N SER A 95 -9.89 -16.14 -6.20
CA SER A 95 -11.25 -15.75 -5.76
C SER A 95 -11.27 -14.32 -5.24
N TYR A 96 -12.44 -13.68 -5.23
CA TYR A 96 -12.59 -12.28 -4.86
C TYR A 96 -13.45 -12.13 -3.61
N LEU A 97 -12.95 -11.41 -2.60
CA LEU A 97 -13.62 -11.21 -1.31
C LEU A 97 -13.77 -9.72 -1.01
N ARG A 98 -14.99 -9.25 -0.81
CA ARG A 98 -15.20 -7.91 -0.27
C ARG A 98 -15.02 -7.94 1.25
N THR A 99 -14.04 -7.21 1.77
CA THR A 99 -13.75 -7.17 3.21
C THR A 99 -13.09 -5.85 3.60
N ASP A 100 -13.20 -5.50 4.88
CA ASP A 100 -12.41 -4.45 5.51
C ASP A 100 -11.10 -5.05 6.03
N ALA A 101 -9.98 -4.33 5.92
CA ALA A 101 -8.69 -4.75 6.45
C ALA A 101 -8.68 -4.77 8.00
N GLU A 102 -9.51 -3.94 8.64
CA GLU A 102 -9.69 -3.91 10.10
C GLU A 102 -10.70 -4.95 10.61
N ASN A 103 -11.37 -5.68 9.71
CA ASN A 103 -12.30 -6.76 10.05
C ASN A 103 -12.38 -7.76 8.88
N ILE A 104 -11.38 -8.62 8.79
CA ILE A 104 -11.19 -9.54 7.67
C ILE A 104 -12.18 -10.69 7.79
N ALA A 105 -13.05 -10.86 6.79
CA ALA A 105 -14.06 -11.92 6.70
C ALA A 105 -13.48 -13.32 6.39
N VAL A 106 -12.38 -13.68 7.06
CA VAL A 106 -11.68 -14.96 6.99
C VAL A 106 -11.49 -15.50 8.40
N GLN A 107 -11.60 -16.82 8.57
CA GLN A 107 -11.44 -17.48 9.87
C GLN A 107 -10.00 -17.33 10.41
N THR A 108 -9.87 -17.34 11.73
CA THR A 108 -8.58 -17.33 12.42
C THR A 108 -7.75 -18.55 12.01
N GLY A 109 -6.46 -18.35 11.71
CA GLY A 109 -5.55 -19.46 11.39
C GLY A 109 -5.86 -20.18 10.08
N ALA A 110 -6.51 -19.52 9.12
CA ALA A 110 -6.93 -20.14 7.86
C ALA A 110 -5.87 -20.03 6.74
N LEU A 111 -5.00 -19.02 6.80
CA LEU A 111 -4.16 -18.62 5.67
C LEU A 111 -2.69 -19.00 5.89
N ASP A 112 -2.02 -19.42 4.81
CA ASP A 112 -0.59 -19.72 4.83
C ASP A 112 0.23 -18.44 4.65
N SER A 113 -0.29 -17.46 3.90
CA SER A 113 0.34 -16.16 3.76
C SER A 113 -0.65 -15.02 3.49
N VAL A 114 -0.21 -13.79 3.73
CA VAL A 114 -0.94 -12.54 3.48
C VAL A 114 -0.02 -11.53 2.79
N SER A 115 -0.55 -10.73 1.87
CA SER A 115 0.08 -9.49 1.39
C SER A 115 -0.80 -8.29 1.63
N VAL A 116 -0.17 -7.14 1.84
CA VAL A 116 -0.79 -5.82 1.76
C VAL A 116 0.23 -4.86 1.14
N ARG A 117 -0.17 -4.10 0.13
CA ARG A 117 0.76 -3.31 -0.68
C ARG A 117 0.17 -1.96 -1.11
N ILE A 118 0.84 -0.86 -0.78
CA ILE A 118 0.48 0.53 -1.19
C ILE A 118 -0.99 0.82 -0.89
N ALA A 119 -1.37 0.59 0.36
CA ALA A 119 -2.75 0.67 0.83
C ALA A 119 -2.87 1.00 2.32
N PRO A 120 -1.99 0.51 3.22
CA PRO A 120 -2.14 0.76 4.66
C PRO A 120 -2.20 2.24 5.05
N HIS A 121 -1.53 3.14 4.33
CA HIS A 121 -1.59 4.57 4.57
C HIS A 121 -2.97 5.19 4.35
N HIS A 122 -3.91 4.46 3.77
CA HIS A 122 -5.33 4.83 3.68
C HIS A 122 -6.18 4.26 4.82
N PHE A 123 -5.67 3.29 5.57
CA PHE A 123 -6.43 2.58 6.59
C PHE A 123 -6.68 3.49 7.80
N PRO A 124 -7.92 3.55 8.30
CA PRO A 124 -8.26 4.30 9.50
C PRO A 124 -7.45 3.89 10.74
N ASP A 125 -7.24 2.59 10.94
CA ASP A 125 -6.48 2.02 12.05
C ASP A 125 -5.54 0.90 11.55
N VAL A 126 -4.31 1.29 11.23
CA VAL A 126 -3.26 0.38 10.75
C VAL A 126 -2.97 -0.71 11.79
N GLN A 127 -2.94 -0.38 13.09
CA GLN A 127 -2.67 -1.37 14.14
C GLN A 127 -3.77 -2.44 14.21
N SER A 128 -5.04 -2.05 14.10
CA SER A 128 -6.15 -3.00 14.01
C SER A 128 -6.05 -3.89 12.78
N SER A 129 -5.68 -3.34 11.63
CA SER A 129 -5.48 -4.12 10.41
C SER A 129 -4.36 -5.16 10.56
N MET A 130 -3.24 -4.80 11.21
CA MET A 130 -2.13 -5.73 11.49
C MET A 130 -2.56 -6.85 12.43
N ARG A 131 -3.39 -6.57 13.45
CA ARG A 131 -3.97 -7.61 14.32
C ARG A 131 -4.86 -8.58 13.55
N GLU A 132 -5.65 -8.09 12.61
CA GLU A 132 -6.48 -8.95 11.75
C GLU A 132 -5.63 -9.81 10.81
N MET A 133 -4.60 -9.24 10.19
CA MET A 133 -3.63 -9.97 9.38
C MET A 133 -2.96 -11.10 10.18
N PHE A 134 -2.55 -10.80 11.42
CA PHE A 134 -2.02 -11.81 12.34
C PHE A 134 -3.05 -12.91 12.65
N ARG A 135 -4.29 -12.52 12.97
CA ARG A 135 -5.37 -13.44 13.33
C ARG A 135 -5.63 -14.47 12.23
N VAL A 136 -5.73 -14.04 10.97
CA VAL A 136 -6.09 -14.91 9.85
C VAL A 136 -4.97 -15.86 9.41
N LEU A 137 -3.71 -15.53 9.71
CA LEU A 137 -2.57 -16.39 9.43
C LEU A 137 -2.52 -17.63 10.33
N LYS A 138 -2.13 -18.78 9.79
CA LYS A 138 -1.75 -19.97 10.57
C LYS A 138 -0.51 -19.68 11.45
N PRO A 139 -0.28 -20.44 12.53
CA PRO A 139 1.05 -20.50 13.14
C PRO A 139 2.11 -20.87 12.08
N GLY A 140 3.20 -20.11 12.00
CA GLY A 140 4.21 -20.18 10.95
C GLY A 140 3.82 -19.51 9.62
N GLY A 141 2.63 -18.91 9.52
CA GLY A 141 2.19 -18.16 8.35
C GLY A 141 2.91 -16.81 8.22
N ARG A 142 3.05 -16.32 7.00
CA ARG A 142 3.87 -15.12 6.71
C ARG A 142 3.07 -13.97 6.11
N LEU A 143 3.45 -12.76 6.47
CA LEU A 143 2.96 -11.49 5.94
C LEU A 143 4.08 -10.83 5.14
N VAL A 144 3.78 -10.38 3.93
CA VAL A 144 4.57 -9.34 3.25
C VAL A 144 3.80 -8.02 3.33
N TYR A 145 4.37 -7.05 4.02
CA TYR A 145 3.81 -5.72 4.23
C TYR A 145 4.65 -4.72 3.44
N ILE A 146 4.01 -3.98 2.54
CA ILE A 146 4.68 -2.97 1.72
C ILE A 146 3.86 -1.69 1.72
N ASP A 147 4.48 -0.59 2.10
CA ASP A 147 3.83 0.71 2.00
C ASP A 147 4.81 1.87 1.90
N ASN A 148 4.31 3.03 1.45
CA ASN A 148 5.03 4.29 1.54
C ASN A 148 5.38 4.57 3.02
N ILE A 149 6.59 5.05 3.28
CA ILE A 149 7.05 5.42 4.62
C ILE A 149 7.40 6.89 4.72
N ALA A 150 7.33 7.40 5.94
CA ALA A 150 7.65 8.78 6.28
C ALA A 150 9.00 8.87 7.03
N PRO A 151 9.61 10.08 7.11
CA PRO A 151 10.77 10.32 7.96
C PRO A 151 10.53 9.92 9.42
N GLU A 152 11.59 9.54 10.13
CA GLU A 152 11.50 9.13 11.54
C GLU A 152 11.24 10.30 12.51
N GLU A 153 11.78 11.48 12.21
CA GLU A 153 11.62 12.64 13.09
C GLU A 153 10.15 13.09 13.11
N PRO A 154 9.45 13.09 14.27
CA PRO A 154 8.00 13.26 14.30
C PRO A 154 7.48 14.52 13.61
N LYS A 155 8.22 15.64 13.71
CA LYS A 155 7.84 16.88 13.03
C LYS A 155 7.87 16.74 11.50
N GLU A 156 8.89 16.08 10.97
CA GLU A 156 9.06 15.88 9.53
C GLU A 156 8.12 14.79 9.01
N GLN A 157 7.82 13.80 9.86
CA GLN A 157 6.78 12.81 9.62
C GLN A 157 5.42 13.48 9.42
N GLU A 158 5.01 14.41 10.29
CA GLU A 158 3.75 15.14 10.11
C GLU A 158 3.77 16.07 8.89
N SER A 159 4.90 16.76 8.67
CA SER A 159 5.05 17.61 7.49
C SER A 159 4.89 16.83 6.19
N TYR A 160 5.49 15.64 6.10
CA TYR A 160 5.35 14.74 4.96
C TYR A 160 3.90 14.24 4.80
N ASN A 161 3.25 13.87 5.90
CA ASN A 161 1.87 13.41 5.86
C ASN A 161 0.87 14.52 5.44
N ASP A 162 1.13 15.77 5.82
CA ASP A 162 0.35 16.92 5.35
C ASP A 162 0.56 17.17 3.84
N PHE A 163 1.79 16.99 3.35
CA PHE A 163 2.11 17.06 1.92
C PHE A 163 1.36 15.98 1.11
N GLU A 164 1.41 14.71 1.55
CA GLU A 164 0.67 13.62 0.91
C GLU A 164 -0.85 13.85 0.96
N ARG A 165 -1.38 14.34 2.08
CA ARG A 165 -2.82 14.60 2.24
C ARG A 165 -3.33 15.75 1.37
N LEU A 166 -2.50 16.76 1.12
CA LEU A 166 -2.82 17.81 0.17
C LEU A 166 -2.97 17.23 -1.25
N ARG A 167 -2.13 16.25 -1.61
CA ARG A 167 -2.18 15.58 -2.91
C ARG A 167 -3.30 14.54 -3.02
N ASP A 168 -3.56 13.78 -1.97
CA ASP A 168 -4.61 12.77 -1.89
C ASP A 168 -5.42 12.92 -0.58
N PRO A 169 -6.66 13.46 -0.64
CA PRO A 169 -7.48 13.64 0.56
C PRO A 169 -7.88 12.34 1.26
N SER A 170 -7.70 11.17 0.63
CA SER A 170 -7.90 9.87 1.29
C SER A 170 -6.65 9.35 2.00
N HIS A 171 -5.53 10.05 1.92
CA HIS A 171 -4.33 9.74 2.70
C HIS A 171 -4.60 9.92 4.19
N ASN A 172 -4.43 8.85 4.97
CA ASN A 172 -4.48 8.92 6.42
C ASN A 172 -3.09 9.28 6.97
N ARG A 173 -2.16 8.32 6.90
CA ARG A 173 -0.83 8.42 7.48
C ARG A 173 0.14 7.38 6.90
N CYS A 174 1.34 7.81 6.55
CA CYS A 174 2.53 6.97 6.48
C CYS A 174 3.30 7.07 7.79
N ASP A 175 3.62 5.93 8.37
CA ASP A 175 4.52 5.81 9.52
C ASP A 175 5.96 5.58 9.06
N SER A 176 6.93 5.70 9.97
CA SER A 176 8.33 5.39 9.67
C SER A 176 8.56 3.88 9.65
N LEU A 177 9.65 3.41 9.03
CA LEU A 177 9.98 1.98 9.05
C LEU A 177 10.14 1.42 10.49
N PRO A 178 10.85 2.09 11.42
CA PRO A 178 10.91 1.66 12.82
C PRO A 178 9.52 1.55 13.48
N ASP A 179 8.65 2.54 13.27
CA ASP A 179 7.30 2.52 13.84
C ASP A 179 6.49 1.33 13.30
N LEU A 180 6.54 1.08 11.99
CA LEU A 180 5.85 -0.05 11.36
C LEU A 180 6.36 -1.40 11.89
N VAL A 181 7.66 -1.52 12.15
CA VAL A 181 8.24 -2.72 12.78
C VAL A 181 7.71 -2.90 14.20
N GLU A 182 7.71 -1.85 15.02
CA GLU A 182 7.18 -1.89 16.39
C GLU A 182 5.69 -2.23 16.40
N MET A 183 4.91 -1.67 15.47
CA MET A 183 3.48 -1.94 15.30
C MET A 183 3.21 -3.40 14.94
N LEU A 184 3.97 -3.97 14.01
CA LEU A 184 3.88 -5.38 13.63
C LEU A 184 4.23 -6.30 14.81
N GLU A 185 5.32 -6.02 15.53
CA GLU A 185 5.72 -6.79 16.71
C GLU A 185 4.68 -6.70 17.83
N SER A 186 4.11 -5.51 18.04
CA SER A 186 3.00 -5.30 18.98
C SER A 186 1.70 -6.02 18.58
N ALA A 187 1.51 -6.32 17.30
CA ALA A 187 0.42 -7.16 16.82
C ALA A 187 0.69 -8.67 17.00
N GLY A 188 1.90 -9.05 17.43
CA GLY A 188 2.32 -10.42 17.71
C GLY A 188 3.20 -11.05 16.64
N PHE A 189 3.52 -10.32 15.57
CA PHE A 189 4.44 -10.81 14.54
C PHE A 189 5.88 -10.85 15.04
N ARG A 190 6.69 -11.69 14.39
CA ARG A 190 8.15 -11.59 14.38
C ARG A 190 8.59 -11.06 13.03
N VAL A 191 9.23 -9.89 12.99
CA VAL A 191 9.81 -9.35 11.76
C VAL A 191 11.07 -10.16 11.42
N LEU A 192 11.10 -10.72 10.22
CA LEU A 192 12.20 -11.55 9.72
C LEU A 192 13.17 -10.76 8.83
N TYR A 193 12.65 -9.76 8.14
CA TYR A 193 13.39 -8.97 7.17
C TYR A 193 12.67 -7.63 6.95
N SER A 194 13.46 -6.58 6.75
CA SER A 194 12.96 -5.30 6.26
C SER A 194 14.00 -4.64 5.35
N GLU A 195 13.52 -3.92 4.35
CA GLU A 195 14.32 -3.05 3.49
C GLU A 195 13.52 -1.81 3.10
N THR A 196 14.22 -0.80 2.58
CA THR A 196 13.61 0.39 1.99
C THR A 196 13.93 0.43 0.51
N LEU A 197 12.90 0.60 -0.31
CA LEU A 197 13.01 0.89 -1.73
C LEU A 197 12.83 2.39 -1.95
N ARG A 198 13.56 2.94 -2.92
CA ARG A 198 13.42 4.33 -3.36
C ARG A 198 12.76 4.35 -4.73
N LYS A 199 11.80 5.25 -4.91
CA LYS A 199 10.97 5.32 -6.11
C LYS A 199 10.93 6.75 -6.63
N LYS A 200 11.48 6.93 -7.83
CA LYS A 200 11.43 8.20 -8.55
C LYS A 200 9.99 8.53 -8.93
N MET A 201 9.57 9.73 -8.60
CA MET A 201 8.28 10.33 -8.92
C MET A 201 8.52 11.54 -9.83
N VAL A 202 7.94 11.50 -11.03
CA VAL A 202 7.87 12.69 -11.90
C VAL A 202 6.72 13.55 -11.39
N PHE A 203 7.00 14.79 -10.99
CA PHE A 203 6.05 15.63 -10.25
C PHE A 203 4.76 15.87 -11.05
N GLU A 204 4.88 16.17 -12.33
CA GLU A 204 3.77 16.49 -13.23
C GLU A 204 2.81 15.32 -13.41
N ASP A 205 3.32 14.08 -13.40
CA ASP A 205 2.51 12.88 -13.42
C ASP A 205 1.94 12.55 -12.03
N TRP A 206 2.73 12.78 -10.99
CA TRP A 206 2.33 12.53 -9.61
C TRP A 206 1.13 13.39 -9.16
N VAL A 207 1.05 14.64 -9.65
CA VAL A 207 -0.06 15.57 -9.43
C VAL A 207 -1.16 15.52 -10.50
N ARG A 208 -1.08 14.60 -11.48
CA ARG A 208 -2.09 14.45 -12.54
C ARG A 208 -3.36 13.77 -12.00
N ARG A 209 -4.05 14.45 -11.10
CA ARG A 209 -5.27 13.97 -10.43
C ARG A 209 -6.45 14.93 -10.69
N PRO A 210 -7.65 14.42 -11.02
CA PRO A 210 -8.78 15.27 -11.40
C PRO A 210 -9.21 16.29 -10.33
N HIS A 211 -9.00 16.00 -9.05
CA HIS A 211 -9.41 16.86 -7.94
C HIS A 211 -8.41 17.97 -7.59
N LEU A 212 -7.16 17.91 -8.07
CA LEU A 212 -6.14 18.89 -7.72
C LEU A 212 -6.26 20.17 -8.54
N THR A 213 -6.41 21.29 -7.85
CA THR A 213 -6.39 22.63 -8.48
C THR A 213 -4.96 23.06 -8.80
N ASP A 214 -4.81 24.06 -9.64
CA ASP A 214 -3.48 24.62 -9.94
C ASP A 214 -2.83 25.27 -8.71
N ALA A 215 -3.63 25.76 -7.76
CA ALA A 215 -3.13 26.27 -6.48
C ALA A 215 -2.59 25.16 -5.58
N ASP A 216 -3.24 23.98 -5.57
CA ASP A 216 -2.75 22.81 -4.84
C ASP A 216 -1.43 22.34 -5.43
N LYS A 217 -1.34 22.22 -6.77
CA LYS A 217 -0.11 21.85 -7.47
C LYS A 217 1.02 22.83 -7.18
N ALA A 218 0.75 24.14 -7.19
CA ALA A 218 1.75 25.15 -6.85
C ALA A 218 2.23 25.02 -5.38
N SER A 219 1.32 24.69 -4.47
CA SER A 219 1.66 24.49 -3.05
C SER A 219 2.50 23.23 -2.83
N LEU A 220 2.16 22.13 -3.52
CA LEU A 220 2.96 20.90 -3.53
C LEU A 220 4.36 21.13 -4.10
N ARG A 221 4.47 21.90 -5.20
CA ARG A 221 5.76 22.27 -5.79
C ARG A 221 6.60 23.10 -4.82
N ALA A 222 5.99 24.12 -4.21
CA ALA A 222 6.67 24.99 -3.25
C ALA A 222 7.15 24.23 -2.00
N TYR A 223 6.41 23.21 -1.56
CA TYR A 223 6.85 22.33 -0.46
C TYR A 223 8.18 21.64 -0.78
N LEU A 224 8.30 21.07 -1.98
CA LEU A 224 9.51 20.38 -2.43
C LEU A 224 10.68 21.36 -2.63
N GLU A 225 10.44 22.53 -3.21
CA GLU A 225 11.48 23.54 -3.47
C GLU A 225 11.99 24.22 -2.19
N ASN A 226 11.16 24.33 -1.15
CA ASN A 226 11.48 24.98 0.12
C ASN A 226 11.57 23.98 1.29
N ALA A 227 11.81 22.71 0.97
CA ALA A 227 11.89 21.63 1.96
C ALA A 227 12.94 21.92 3.04
N SER A 228 12.66 21.48 4.28
CA SER A 228 13.69 21.47 5.33
C SER A 228 14.87 20.59 4.88
N PRO A 229 16.09 20.76 5.43
CA PRO A 229 17.22 19.89 5.07
C PRO A 229 16.93 18.39 5.24
N ALA A 230 16.10 18.02 6.22
CA ALA A 230 15.68 16.64 6.44
C ALA A 230 14.71 16.15 5.37
N ILE A 231 13.69 16.94 5.01
CA ILE A 231 12.75 16.61 3.93
C ILE A 231 13.46 16.60 2.57
N ALA A 232 14.35 17.56 2.30
CA ALA A 232 15.12 17.62 1.07
C ALA A 232 16.03 16.39 0.92
N TYR A 233 16.65 15.92 2.02
CA TYR A 233 17.39 14.66 2.01
C TYR A 233 16.47 13.44 1.79
N TRP A 234 15.30 13.43 2.43
CA TRP A 234 14.35 12.33 2.36
C TRP A 234 13.74 12.16 0.97
N LEU A 235 13.26 13.26 0.37
CA LEU A 235 12.56 13.30 -0.91
C LEU A 235 13.47 13.59 -2.09
N ASP A 236 14.69 14.09 -1.89
CA ASP A 236 15.65 14.41 -2.96
C ASP A 236 15.04 15.15 -4.18
N PRO A 237 14.36 16.29 -3.98
CA PRO A 237 13.73 17.04 -5.07
C PRO A 237 14.78 17.65 -5.99
N ARG A 238 14.64 17.47 -7.30
CA ARG A 238 15.66 17.81 -8.30
C ARG A 238 15.08 17.98 -9.71
N GLU A 239 15.77 18.77 -10.53
CA GLU A 239 15.55 18.79 -11.98
C GLU A 239 16.40 17.68 -12.61
N GLU A 240 15.77 16.77 -13.37
CA GLU A 240 16.41 15.61 -13.99
C GLU A 240 15.81 15.39 -15.37
N ASP A 241 16.64 15.31 -16.41
CA ASP A 241 16.21 15.11 -17.81
C ASP A 241 15.17 16.12 -18.34
N GLY A 242 15.11 17.32 -17.75
CA GLY A 242 14.17 18.38 -18.11
C GLY A 242 12.80 18.26 -17.45
N GLU A 243 12.64 17.36 -16.48
CA GLU A 243 11.47 17.20 -15.63
C GLU A 243 11.84 17.43 -14.17
N PHE A 244 10.88 17.89 -13.36
CA PHE A 244 11.07 17.97 -11.92
C PHE A 244 10.67 16.64 -11.29
N ALA A 245 11.61 16.04 -10.57
CA ALA A 245 11.42 14.77 -9.91
C ALA A 245 11.77 14.86 -8.43
N PHE A 246 11.22 13.92 -7.68
CA PHE A 246 11.60 13.65 -6.30
C PHE A 246 11.44 12.14 -6.08
N ASP A 247 11.89 11.63 -4.94
CA ASP A 247 11.77 10.24 -4.59
C ASP A 247 10.82 10.05 -3.40
N GLU A 248 9.93 9.06 -3.51
CA GLU A 248 9.25 8.47 -2.37
C GLU A 248 10.03 7.24 -1.88
N GLN A 249 9.78 6.86 -0.63
CA GLN A 249 10.36 5.65 -0.05
C GLN A 249 9.25 4.67 0.34
N GLU A 250 9.46 3.39 0.02
CA GLU A 250 8.55 2.29 0.33
C GLU A 250 9.28 1.31 1.26
N ALA A 251 8.67 0.93 2.38
CA ALA A 251 9.15 -0.19 3.18
C ALA A 251 8.71 -1.52 2.55
N VAL A 252 9.58 -2.52 2.60
CA VAL A 252 9.23 -3.92 2.34
C VAL A 252 9.57 -4.70 3.60
N ILE A 253 8.56 -5.30 4.24
CA ILE A 253 8.73 -6.02 5.50
C ILE A 253 8.19 -7.44 5.34
N LEU A 254 9.01 -8.43 5.69
CA LEU A 254 8.58 -9.81 5.89
C LEU A 254 8.39 -10.05 7.38
N ALA A 255 7.19 -10.48 7.74
CA ALA A 255 6.85 -10.83 9.10
C ALA A 255 6.24 -12.23 9.16
N GLU A 256 6.37 -12.90 10.30
CA GLU A 256 5.86 -14.25 10.53
C GLU A 256 5.03 -14.28 11.79
N ARG A 257 3.90 -15.00 11.76
CA ARG A 257 3.18 -15.39 12.96
C ARG A 257 3.93 -16.55 13.61
N PRO A 258 4.49 -16.41 14.82
CA PRO A 258 5.22 -17.50 15.48
C PRO A 258 4.37 -18.77 15.63
N ALA A 259 5.05 -19.91 15.67
CA ALA A 259 4.44 -21.24 15.83
C ALA A 259 3.82 -21.45 17.22
#